data_AF-A0ABD3JYB9-F1
#
_entry.id   AF-A0ABD3JYB9-F1
#
_cell.length_a   1.000
_cell.length_b   1.000
_cell.length_c   1.000
_cell.angle_alpha   90.00
_cell.angle_beta   90.00
_cell.angle_gamma   90.00
#
_symmetry.space_group_name_H-M   'P 1'
#
loop_
_entity.id
_entity.type
_entity.pdbx_description
1 polymer ?
#
loop_
_entity_poly.entity_id
_entity_poly.type
_entity_poly.pdbx_seq_one_letter_code
_entity_poly.pdbx_strand_id
1 'polypeptide(L)'
;MSSFSLAFASATFPCNSSAMVASPHTTIRAHSNQGANNTFLSSKEFRKPFLQLPRFSQNNVWDIAPSQNMAIKDKNNRNCRDIHVAAIAAPPAITDVARESQDGIGIIDFLERRNFLVTGVAKVLIEKILRVAPNVRKIFLLIKAKDEQAAMDRFKGEIIGCELFKCLQQKYGEGYTNFMLNKLVPITQEVDVIINSAANTTLDERYDAALVANAIAPSRLLSFAKKCRKLSLFLHLSTTFVNGERPGILMEKAFQMGESRIDSSTQSKLDVHHEINLVSDLIETLPPNEVPQKLKEVGLARARMYGWQNVYQMTKAMGEMMINAGRGRVPVVIVRPSVIESTFREPFPGWIQGYRVLDPLILSYGKGRLPGFLVNPDTVMDVVPADLVANVIIAAMAKHGTAASPSINVYHAASSTVNPMTMCDMFNYSRDYFAESPLTNNQGDEIQIADMEYFSSIDSFSSYIQKDIAEKSGLSKEIGPNSNPKQRCRLEARCKRMAENLIHLAKLYEPYMFYRARFDSWNARKLMKQLSTEEGNKFPMDLRSINWEDYFANAHIPGLKRHVIKKASSS
;
A
#
# COMPACT_ATOMS: atom_id res chain seq x y z
N MET A 1 0.54 -19.93 4.81
CA MET A 1 -0.56 -19.06 5.27
C MET A 1 0.05 -17.81 5.90
N SER A 2 -0.06 -16.65 5.23
CA SER A 2 0.26 -15.34 5.81
C SER A 2 -0.45 -14.27 4.98
N SER A 3 -1.75 -14.18 5.19
CA SER A 3 -2.60 -13.08 4.73
C SER A 3 -2.90 -12.28 5.98
N PHE A 4 -2.12 -11.22 6.24
CA PHE A 4 -2.43 -10.29 7.32
C PHE A 4 -3.65 -9.48 6.90
N SER A 5 -4.82 -10.02 7.22
CA SER A 5 -6.06 -9.27 7.33
C SER A 5 -5.99 -8.49 8.64
N LEU A 6 -6.36 -7.21 8.64
CA LEU A 6 -6.80 -6.54 9.86
C LEU A 6 -7.90 -7.43 10.46
N ALA A 7 -7.57 -8.12 11.55
CA ALA A 7 -8.49 -8.99 12.26
C ALA A 7 -9.45 -8.10 13.04
N PHE A 8 -10.55 -7.69 12.40
CA PHE A 8 -11.77 -7.41 13.15
C PHE A 8 -12.24 -8.76 13.71
N ALA A 9 -12.06 -8.94 15.02
CA ALA A 9 -12.51 -10.13 15.72
C ALA A 9 -14.00 -10.39 15.44
N SER A 10 -14.29 -11.43 14.66
CA SER A 10 -15.61 -12.07 14.63
C SER A 10 -15.79 -12.76 15.98
N ALA A 11 -16.63 -12.20 16.85
CA ALA A 11 -17.08 -12.89 18.05
C ALA A 11 -17.98 -14.07 17.63
N THR A 12 -17.41 -15.27 17.53
CA THR A 12 -18.16 -16.53 17.47
C THR A 12 -18.46 -17.01 18.88
N PHE A 13 -19.75 -17.27 19.13
CA PHE A 13 -20.32 -17.77 20.39
C PHE A 13 -20.04 -19.28 20.57
N PRO A 14 -19.83 -19.78 21.80
CA PRO A 14 -19.93 -21.20 22.09
C PRO A 14 -21.38 -21.58 22.46
N CYS A 15 -21.89 -22.62 21.81
CA CYS A 15 -23.15 -23.28 22.16
C CYS A 15 -22.83 -24.40 23.18
N ASN A 16 -23.49 -24.37 24.35
CA ASN A 16 -23.46 -25.44 25.32
C ASN A 16 -24.41 -26.57 24.88
N SER A 17 -23.92 -27.81 24.86
CA SER A 17 -24.75 -29.00 25.05
C SER A 17 -23.97 -30.05 25.83
N SER A 18 -24.46 -30.33 27.04
CA SER A 18 -23.98 -31.35 27.96
C SER A 18 -24.34 -32.75 27.47
N ALA A 19 -23.42 -33.72 27.55
CA ALA A 19 -23.75 -35.13 27.85
C ALA A 19 -22.49 -35.93 28.27
N MET A 20 -22.76 -36.87 29.17
CA MET A 20 -21.87 -37.67 30.03
C MET A 20 -21.10 -38.82 29.36
N VAL A 21 -19.93 -39.13 29.96
CA VAL A 21 -19.37 -40.47 30.31
C VAL A 21 -19.01 -41.47 29.19
N ALA A 22 -17.71 -41.79 29.08
CA ALA A 22 -17.13 -43.12 29.37
C ALA A 22 -15.65 -43.21 28.89
N SER A 23 -14.73 -43.53 29.82
CA SER A 23 -13.44 -44.17 29.52
C SER A 23 -13.66 -45.70 29.43
N PRO A 24 -12.74 -46.49 28.83
CA PRO A 24 -11.61 -47.03 29.62
C PRO A 24 -10.26 -47.25 28.88
N HIS A 25 -9.20 -47.25 29.70
CA HIS A 25 -7.94 -48.04 29.67
C HIS A 25 -7.03 -48.01 28.41
N THR A 26 -5.70 -47.85 28.51
CA THR A 26 -4.78 -48.68 29.31
C THR A 26 -3.39 -48.03 29.50
N THR A 27 -2.91 -48.10 30.75
CA THR A 27 -1.56 -48.19 31.37
C THR A 27 -0.30 -48.14 30.46
N ILE A 28 0.79 -47.44 30.83
CA ILE A 28 1.91 -47.95 31.68
C ILE A 28 2.65 -46.78 32.40
N ARG A 29 2.81 -46.89 33.73
CA ARG A 29 3.81 -46.23 34.63
C ARG A 29 5.13 -47.01 34.54
N ALA A 30 6.34 -46.61 34.93
CA ALA A 30 6.96 -45.72 35.92
C ALA A 30 8.47 -45.60 35.50
N HIS A 31 9.41 -44.85 36.06
CA HIS A 31 9.70 -44.45 37.44
C HIS A 31 10.71 -43.28 37.46
N SER A 32 10.58 -42.51 38.53
CA SER A 32 11.44 -41.51 39.19
C SER A 32 12.97 -41.67 39.11
N ASN A 33 13.69 -40.54 39.03
CA ASN A 33 14.55 -40.11 40.15
C ASN A 33 14.97 -38.62 40.11
N GLN A 34 14.95 -38.02 41.30
CA GLN A 34 15.57 -36.76 41.74
C GLN A 34 17.08 -36.74 41.41
N GLY A 35 17.85 -35.66 41.30
CA GLY A 35 17.73 -34.23 41.57
C GLY A 35 19.17 -33.67 41.64
N ALA A 36 19.39 -32.44 41.16
CA ALA A 36 20.52 -31.50 41.43
C ALA A 36 21.98 -32.03 41.46
N ASN A 37 22.94 -31.52 40.67
CA ASN A 37 23.50 -30.18 40.84
C ASN A 37 24.40 -29.74 39.67
N ASN A 38 24.26 -28.46 39.33
CA ASN A 38 25.13 -27.49 38.65
C ASN A 38 26.59 -27.87 38.28
N THR A 39 27.04 -27.56 37.06
CA THR A 39 27.74 -26.28 36.75
C THR A 39 28.16 -26.17 35.27
N PHE A 40 27.98 -24.95 34.71
CA PHE A 40 28.64 -24.30 33.56
C PHE A 40 28.75 -25.02 32.19
N LEU A 41 28.19 -24.39 31.14
CA LEU A 41 28.95 -23.97 29.95
C LEU A 41 28.16 -22.99 29.07
N SER A 42 28.91 -22.08 28.47
CA SER A 42 28.51 -20.83 27.81
C SER A 42 27.78 -20.99 26.48
N SER A 43 26.96 -19.96 26.20
CA SER A 43 26.46 -19.54 24.89
C SER A 43 27.50 -19.65 23.77
N LYS A 44 27.35 -20.64 22.89
CA LYS A 44 27.94 -20.67 21.53
C LYS A 44 27.32 -21.83 20.74
N GLU A 45 26.16 -21.62 20.13
CA GLU A 45 25.68 -22.49 19.05
C GLU A 45 24.61 -21.82 18.20
N PHE A 46 25.00 -20.82 17.40
CA PHE A 46 24.25 -20.40 16.20
C PHE A 46 25.21 -19.68 15.23
N ARG A 47 26.08 -20.43 14.54
CA ARG A 47 26.76 -20.03 13.30
C ARG A 47 27.09 -21.31 12.53
N LYS A 48 26.47 -21.60 11.37
CA LYS A 48 26.94 -21.28 9.99
C LYS A 48 26.11 -22.17 9.00
N PRO A 49 26.25 -22.05 7.66
CA PRO A 49 26.29 -20.85 6.82
C PRO A 49 25.45 -21.00 5.51
N PHE A 50 25.05 -19.88 4.89
CA PHE A 50 24.71 -19.83 3.46
C PHE A 50 25.88 -19.22 2.67
N LEU A 51 26.13 -19.81 1.50
CA LEU A 51 27.30 -19.73 0.62
C LEU A 51 27.93 -18.33 0.39
N GLN A 52 29.27 -18.30 0.53
CA GLN A 52 30.18 -17.27 0.03
C GLN A 52 30.74 -17.65 -1.35
N LEU A 53 30.91 -16.66 -2.22
CA LEU A 53 31.87 -16.62 -3.35
C LEU A 53 32.41 -15.16 -3.47
N PRO A 54 33.61 -14.92 -4.03
CA PRO A 54 34.73 -14.30 -3.29
C PRO A 54 34.72 -12.76 -3.18
N ARG A 55 35.26 -12.28 -2.06
CA ARG A 55 35.75 -10.90 -1.89
C ARG A 55 37.07 -10.74 -2.65
N PHE A 56 37.13 -9.80 -3.59
CA PHE A 56 38.41 -9.25 -4.06
C PHE A 56 38.77 -8.02 -3.24
N SER A 57 40.05 -7.95 -2.91
CA SER A 57 40.72 -7.01 -2.00
C SER A 57 40.49 -5.54 -2.34
N GLN A 58 40.03 -4.77 -1.35
CA GLN A 58 40.32 -3.34 -1.26
C GLN A 58 41.75 -3.21 -0.74
N ASN A 59 42.64 -2.69 -1.59
CA ASN A 59 43.88 -2.03 -1.20
C ASN A 59 44.26 -1.09 -2.36
N ASN A 60 43.94 0.19 -2.21
CA ASN A 60 44.91 1.28 -2.38
C ASN A 60 44.21 2.61 -2.09
N VAL A 61 44.61 3.12 -0.94
CA VAL A 61 44.45 4.47 -0.41
C VAL A 61 45.15 5.45 -1.36
N TRP A 62 44.48 6.54 -1.72
CA TRP A 62 45.13 7.81 -2.00
C TRP A 62 44.43 8.88 -1.19
N ASP A 63 45.08 9.25 -0.09
CA ASP A 63 44.83 10.47 0.66
C ASP A 63 45.13 11.68 -0.22
N ILE A 64 44.21 12.63 -0.30
CA ILE A 64 44.54 14.03 -0.61
C ILE A 64 43.78 14.91 0.39
N ALA A 65 44.55 15.49 1.32
CA ALA A 65 44.12 16.54 2.22
C ALA A 65 43.94 17.88 1.48
N PRO A 66 43.08 18.81 1.98
CA PRO A 66 42.78 20.06 1.32
C PRO A 66 43.76 21.18 1.71
N SER A 67 44.36 21.87 0.73
CA SER A 67 45.04 23.15 0.96
C SER A 67 44.68 24.22 -0.09
N GLN A 68 44.07 25.28 0.45
CA GLN A 68 44.28 26.72 0.19
C GLN A 68 44.11 27.33 -1.22
N ASN A 69 43.11 28.22 -1.28
CA ASN A 69 43.09 29.56 -1.88
C ASN A 69 44.05 29.89 -3.04
N MET A 70 43.48 30.14 -4.22
CA MET A 70 44.02 31.12 -5.16
C MET A 70 42.90 31.90 -5.85
N ALA A 71 42.87 33.20 -5.58
CA ALA A 71 42.09 34.21 -6.27
C ALA A 71 42.77 34.58 -7.59
N ILE A 72 41.98 34.74 -8.66
CA ILE A 72 42.41 35.35 -9.91
C ILE A 72 41.76 36.74 -9.99
N LYS A 73 42.61 37.77 -9.96
CA LYS A 73 42.25 39.17 -10.22
C LYS A 73 42.13 39.36 -11.73
N ASP A 74 41.02 39.94 -12.18
CA ASP A 74 40.92 40.50 -13.52
C ASP A 74 41.36 41.98 -13.50
N LYS A 75 42.15 42.35 -14.51
CA LYS A 75 42.71 43.68 -14.75
C LYS A 75 41.81 44.37 -15.77
N ASN A 76 40.91 45.25 -15.34
CA ASN A 76 40.55 46.45 -16.12
C ASN A 76 39.73 47.44 -15.28
N ASN A 77 40.46 48.38 -14.70
CA ASN A 77 39.99 49.52 -13.96
C ASN A 77 39.21 50.50 -14.88
N ARG A 78 37.88 50.39 -14.98
CA ARG A 78 37.02 51.49 -15.48
C ARG A 78 35.68 51.59 -14.75
N ASN A 79 35.33 52.84 -14.47
CA ASN A 79 34.24 53.32 -13.62
C ASN A 79 32.83 52.95 -14.08
N CYS A 80 31.95 52.79 -13.08
CA CYS A 80 30.49 52.86 -13.20
C CYS A 80 30.03 54.20 -13.78
N ARG A 81 29.07 54.16 -14.72
CA ARG A 81 27.97 55.14 -14.88
C ARG A 81 26.91 54.59 -15.84
N ASP A 82 25.66 54.67 -15.37
CA ASP A 82 24.39 54.78 -16.08
C ASP A 82 24.08 53.82 -17.24
N ILE A 83 23.19 52.84 -16.98
CA ILE A 83 22.38 52.23 -18.04
C ILE A 83 20.90 52.15 -17.60
N HIS A 84 20.08 52.74 -18.45
CA HIS A 84 18.63 52.86 -18.43
C HIS A 84 17.88 51.54 -18.18
N VAL A 85 16.76 51.66 -17.48
CA VAL A 85 15.68 50.67 -17.43
C VAL A 85 15.11 50.53 -18.84
N ALA A 86 15.52 49.47 -19.55
CA ALA A 86 14.86 49.00 -20.76
C ALA A 86 14.17 47.67 -20.44
N ALA A 87 12.90 47.57 -20.81
CA ALA A 87 12.02 46.44 -20.56
C ALA A 87 12.67 45.10 -20.93
N ILE A 88 12.68 44.17 -19.96
CA ILE A 88 13.07 42.78 -20.22
C ILE A 88 11.95 42.16 -21.06
N ALA A 89 12.29 41.84 -22.31
CA ALA A 89 11.46 41.10 -23.24
C ALA A 89 11.03 39.76 -22.63
N ALA A 90 9.77 39.39 -22.87
CA ALA A 90 9.24 38.08 -22.52
C ALA A 90 10.14 36.96 -23.11
N PRO A 91 10.37 35.86 -22.37
CA PRO A 91 11.12 34.73 -22.91
C PRO A 91 10.41 34.19 -24.16
N PRO A 92 11.16 33.73 -25.18
CA PRO A 92 10.57 33.24 -26.41
C PRO A 92 9.64 32.08 -26.09
N ALA A 93 8.41 32.16 -26.62
CA ALA A 93 7.46 31.07 -26.57
C ALA A 93 8.13 29.82 -27.16
N ILE A 94 8.43 28.85 -26.30
CA ILE A 94 8.76 27.50 -26.75
C ILE A 94 7.45 26.95 -27.29
N THR A 95 7.23 27.10 -28.59
CA THR A 95 6.22 26.34 -29.32
C THR A 95 6.69 24.89 -29.33
N ASP A 96 6.40 24.18 -28.24
CA ASP A 96 6.48 22.74 -28.17
C ASP A 96 5.30 22.20 -28.98
N VAL A 97 5.41 22.28 -30.31
CA VAL A 97 4.49 21.58 -31.21
C VAL A 97 4.86 20.11 -31.09
N ALA A 98 4.29 19.48 -30.07
CA ALA A 98 4.16 18.03 -30.03
C ALA A 98 3.43 17.64 -31.31
N ARG A 99 4.19 17.13 -32.30
CA ARG A 99 3.59 16.31 -33.34
C ARG A 99 2.91 15.16 -32.61
N GLU A 100 1.58 15.19 -32.56
CA GLU A 100 0.78 14.04 -32.17
C GLU A 100 1.14 12.92 -33.14
N SER A 101 2.01 12.02 -32.68
CA SER A 101 2.30 10.77 -33.36
C SER A 101 0.98 10.01 -33.46
N GLN A 102 0.45 9.83 -34.67
CA GLN A 102 -0.72 8.95 -34.88
C GLN A 102 -0.43 7.53 -34.37
N ASP A 103 0.85 7.15 -34.27
CA ASP A 103 1.33 5.82 -33.89
C ASP A 103 1.37 5.59 -32.36
N GLY A 104 1.09 6.61 -31.53
CA GLY A 104 1.09 6.47 -30.06
C GLY A 104 2.47 6.24 -29.46
N ILE A 105 2.54 5.56 -28.30
CA ILE A 105 3.80 5.25 -27.58
C ILE A 105 4.27 3.79 -27.71
N GLY A 106 3.54 2.95 -28.43
CA GLY A 106 3.89 1.55 -28.69
C GLY A 106 3.75 0.62 -27.48
N ILE A 107 2.65 0.72 -26.71
CA ILE A 107 2.46 -0.07 -25.48
C ILE A 107 2.54 -1.58 -25.74
N ILE A 108 1.81 -2.10 -26.73
CA ILE A 108 1.76 -3.53 -27.02
C ILE A 108 3.13 -4.03 -27.50
N ASP A 109 3.75 -3.34 -28.44
CA ASP A 109 5.10 -3.66 -28.92
C ASP A 109 6.12 -3.72 -27.79
N PHE A 110 6.04 -2.77 -26.85
CA PHE A 110 6.89 -2.76 -25.67
C PHE A 110 6.66 -4.00 -24.80
N LEU A 111 5.40 -4.35 -24.50
CA LEU A 111 5.07 -5.49 -23.66
C LEU A 111 5.51 -6.83 -24.30
N GLU A 112 5.29 -7.01 -25.60
CA GLU A 112 5.55 -8.26 -26.30
C GLU A 112 7.05 -8.57 -26.47
N ARG A 113 7.91 -7.55 -26.41
CA ARG A 113 9.36 -7.70 -26.63
C ARG A 113 10.19 -7.86 -25.36
N ARG A 114 9.56 -7.89 -24.18
CA ARG A 114 10.26 -7.74 -22.89
C ARG A 114 9.97 -8.88 -21.90
N ASN A 115 10.98 -9.18 -21.09
CA ASN A 115 10.86 -10.01 -19.90
C ASN A 115 10.68 -9.11 -18.66
N PHE A 116 9.71 -9.45 -17.82
CA PHE A 116 9.37 -8.68 -16.62
C PHE A 116 9.73 -9.45 -15.37
N LEU A 117 10.24 -8.80 -14.33
CA LEU A 117 10.26 -9.33 -12.97
C LEU A 117 9.28 -8.54 -12.12
N VAL A 118 8.30 -9.22 -11.53
CA VAL A 118 7.32 -8.61 -10.63
C VAL A 118 7.57 -9.12 -9.22
N THR A 119 7.85 -8.19 -8.30
CA THR A 119 7.85 -8.48 -6.86
C THR A 119 6.50 -8.12 -6.27
N GLY A 120 6.00 -8.91 -5.32
CA GLY A 120 4.68 -8.67 -4.73
C GLY A 120 3.54 -9.12 -5.63
N VAL A 121 2.30 -8.89 -5.17
CA VAL A 121 1.10 -9.43 -5.80
C VAL A 121 0.44 -8.36 -6.68
N ALA A 122 1.00 -8.09 -7.86
CA ALA A 122 0.45 -7.15 -8.85
C ALA A 122 -0.55 -7.84 -9.80
N LYS A 123 -1.56 -8.52 -9.23
CA LYS A 123 -2.48 -9.40 -10.00
C LYS A 123 -3.21 -8.69 -11.14
N VAL A 124 -3.76 -7.49 -10.89
CA VAL A 124 -4.49 -6.71 -11.92
C VAL A 124 -3.58 -6.31 -13.07
N LEU A 125 -2.33 -5.93 -12.76
CA LEU A 125 -1.32 -5.62 -13.77
C LEU A 125 -0.97 -6.86 -14.61
N ILE A 126 -0.73 -8.01 -13.97
CA ILE A 126 -0.41 -9.27 -14.65
C ILE A 126 -1.58 -9.70 -15.53
N GLU A 127 -2.81 -9.67 -15.00
CA GLU A 127 -4.02 -9.99 -15.77
C GLU A 127 -4.13 -9.09 -16.99
N LYS A 128 -4.00 -7.77 -16.81
CA LYS A 128 -4.10 -6.81 -17.91
C LYS A 128 -3.08 -7.12 -19.00
N ILE A 129 -1.80 -7.30 -18.65
CA ILE A 129 -0.74 -7.61 -19.61
C ILE A 129 -1.05 -8.91 -20.37
N LEU A 130 -1.38 -10.00 -19.67
CA LEU A 130 -1.66 -11.29 -20.31
C LEU A 130 -2.89 -11.26 -21.22
N ARG A 131 -3.91 -10.47 -20.87
CA ARG A 131 -5.15 -10.36 -21.65
C ARG A 131 -4.95 -9.55 -22.93
N VAL A 132 -4.21 -8.45 -22.86
CA VAL A 132 -4.08 -7.50 -23.98
C VAL A 132 -2.84 -7.70 -24.86
N ALA A 133 -1.78 -8.31 -24.31
CA ALA A 133 -0.51 -8.60 -24.98
C ALA A 133 -0.10 -10.07 -24.72
N PRO A 134 -0.86 -11.05 -25.24
CA PRO A 134 -0.63 -12.47 -24.95
C PRO A 134 0.73 -12.97 -25.49
N ASN A 135 1.38 -12.24 -26.39
CA ASN A 135 2.72 -12.57 -26.87
C ASN A 135 3.85 -12.02 -25.99
N VAL A 136 3.54 -11.38 -24.85
CA VAL A 136 4.53 -11.08 -23.79
C VAL A 136 5.42 -12.29 -23.56
N ARG A 137 6.73 -12.08 -23.40
CA ARG A 137 7.70 -13.16 -23.28
C ARG A 137 7.49 -13.92 -21.97
N LYS A 138 8.22 -13.57 -20.92
CA LYS A 138 8.10 -14.17 -19.59
C LYS A 138 7.87 -13.08 -18.55
N ILE A 139 6.98 -13.34 -17.61
CA ILE A 139 6.80 -12.55 -16.40
C ILE A 139 7.28 -13.41 -15.22
N PHE A 140 8.44 -13.04 -14.69
CA PHE A 140 9.03 -13.67 -13.53
C PHE A 140 8.36 -13.18 -12.25
N LEU A 141 7.95 -14.11 -11.39
CA LEU A 141 7.29 -13.77 -10.13
C LEU A 141 8.19 -14.12 -8.94
N LEU A 142 8.41 -13.13 -8.06
CA LEU A 142 9.06 -13.39 -6.78
C LEU A 142 8.00 -13.76 -5.74
N ILE A 143 7.91 -15.06 -5.41
CA ILE A 143 6.95 -15.60 -4.45
C ILE A 143 7.68 -15.98 -3.17
N LYS A 144 7.23 -15.44 -2.03
CA LYS A 144 7.75 -15.84 -0.70
C LYS A 144 7.22 -17.22 -0.34
N ALA A 145 8.11 -18.19 -0.27
CA ALA A 145 7.84 -19.57 0.13
C ALA A 145 9.08 -20.20 0.80
N LYS A 146 8.87 -21.31 1.51
CA LYS A 146 9.95 -22.08 2.17
C LYS A 146 10.79 -22.88 1.18
N ASP A 147 10.18 -23.32 0.09
CA ASP A 147 10.75 -24.17 -0.94
C ASP A 147 10.00 -23.94 -2.28
N GLU A 148 10.50 -24.52 -3.35
CA GLU A 148 9.95 -24.39 -4.70
C GLU A 148 8.53 -24.98 -4.81
N GLN A 149 8.27 -26.11 -4.15
CA GLN A 149 6.95 -26.73 -4.16
C GLN A 149 5.91 -25.81 -3.52
N ALA A 150 6.20 -25.25 -2.35
CA ALA A 150 5.34 -24.29 -1.68
C ALA A 150 5.16 -22.99 -2.50
N ALA A 151 6.18 -22.57 -3.25
CA ALA A 151 6.06 -21.44 -4.18
C ALA A 151 5.09 -21.76 -5.32
N MET A 152 5.18 -22.97 -5.88
CA MET A 152 4.32 -23.45 -6.95
C MET A 152 2.87 -23.66 -6.48
N ASP A 153 2.66 -24.24 -5.30
CA ASP A 153 1.33 -24.41 -4.71
C ASP A 153 0.68 -23.05 -4.47
N ARG A 154 1.46 -22.10 -3.95
CA ARG A 154 1.02 -20.72 -3.76
C ARG A 154 0.71 -20.03 -5.08
N PHE A 155 1.53 -20.23 -6.11
CA PHE A 155 1.28 -19.72 -7.45
C PHE A 155 -0.04 -20.26 -8.03
N LYS A 156 -0.25 -21.57 -7.95
CA LYS A 156 -1.48 -22.23 -8.43
C LYS A 156 -2.71 -21.73 -7.67
N GLY A 157 -2.66 -21.71 -6.33
CA GLY A 157 -3.79 -21.32 -5.50
C GLY A 157 -4.09 -19.81 -5.53
N GLU A 158 -3.07 -18.96 -5.41
CA GLU A 158 -3.27 -17.51 -5.29
C GLU A 158 -3.39 -16.80 -6.63
N ILE A 159 -2.80 -17.33 -7.71
CA ILE A 159 -2.76 -16.67 -9.03
C ILE A 159 -3.61 -17.43 -10.05
N ILE A 160 -3.27 -18.67 -10.40
CA ILE A 160 -4.00 -19.42 -11.44
C ILE A 160 -5.48 -19.60 -11.06
N GLY A 161 -5.77 -19.98 -9.82
CA GLY A 161 -7.14 -20.16 -9.31
C GLY A 161 -7.86 -18.86 -8.96
N CYS A 162 -7.26 -17.70 -9.19
CA CYS A 162 -7.89 -16.43 -8.83
C CYS A 162 -8.93 -16.00 -9.86
N GLU A 163 -10.16 -15.74 -9.40
CA GLU A 163 -11.29 -15.27 -10.22
C GLU A 163 -10.98 -14.04 -11.08
N LEU A 164 -10.00 -13.22 -10.69
CA LEU A 164 -9.51 -12.11 -11.52
C LEU A 164 -9.20 -12.56 -12.95
N PHE A 165 -8.59 -13.74 -13.10
CA PHE A 165 -8.15 -14.27 -14.39
C PHE A 165 -9.26 -15.01 -15.15
N LYS A 166 -10.53 -14.91 -14.72
CA LYS A 166 -11.65 -15.62 -15.37
C LYS A 166 -11.78 -15.32 -16.85
N CYS A 167 -11.46 -14.10 -17.30
CA CYS A 167 -11.51 -13.74 -18.72
C CYS A 167 -10.46 -14.51 -19.53
N LEU A 168 -9.25 -14.68 -18.98
CA LEU A 168 -8.23 -15.55 -19.59
C LEU A 168 -8.67 -17.02 -19.55
N GLN A 169 -9.26 -17.46 -18.44
CA GLN A 169 -9.76 -18.83 -18.32
C GLN A 169 -10.84 -19.14 -19.37
N GLN A 170 -11.78 -18.23 -19.58
CA GLN A 170 -12.80 -18.34 -20.63
C GLN A 170 -12.20 -18.31 -22.04
N LYS A 171 -11.20 -17.45 -22.27
CA LYS A 171 -10.53 -17.33 -23.57
C LYS A 171 -9.74 -18.58 -23.96
N TYR A 172 -9.05 -19.20 -23.01
CA TYR A 172 -8.13 -20.31 -23.28
C TYR A 172 -8.70 -21.70 -22.95
N GLY A 173 -9.85 -21.79 -22.26
CA GLY A 173 -10.49 -23.05 -21.91
C GLY A 173 -9.53 -24.01 -21.19
N GLU A 174 -9.46 -25.26 -21.67
CA GLU A 174 -8.54 -26.28 -21.14
C GLU A 174 -7.05 -25.88 -21.24
N GLY A 175 -6.70 -25.02 -22.21
CA GLY A 175 -5.34 -24.51 -22.40
C GLY A 175 -4.93 -23.43 -21.39
N TYR A 176 -5.84 -22.93 -20.55
CA TYR A 176 -5.59 -21.81 -19.63
C TYR A 176 -4.40 -22.06 -18.69
N THR A 177 -4.39 -23.21 -18.01
CA THR A 177 -3.32 -23.54 -17.05
C THR A 177 -1.96 -23.61 -17.75
N ASN A 178 -1.90 -24.21 -18.93
CA ASN A 178 -0.68 -24.30 -19.73
C ASN A 178 -0.21 -22.93 -20.21
N PHE A 179 -1.13 -22.07 -20.66
CA PHE A 179 -0.83 -20.68 -21.02
C PHE A 179 -0.23 -19.91 -19.83
N MET A 180 -0.85 -19.99 -18.65
CA MET A 180 -0.37 -19.31 -17.44
C MET A 180 1.02 -19.79 -17.01
N LEU A 181 1.26 -21.11 -16.96
CA LEU A 181 2.56 -21.69 -16.60
C LEU A 181 3.65 -21.39 -17.63
N ASN A 182 3.28 -21.27 -18.91
CA ASN A 182 4.23 -20.86 -19.93
C ASN A 182 4.64 -19.38 -19.75
N LYS A 183 3.71 -18.49 -19.42
CA LYS A 183 4.01 -17.05 -19.33
C LYS A 183 4.56 -16.61 -17.97
N LEU A 184 4.14 -17.24 -16.89
CA LEU A 184 4.49 -16.87 -15.52
C LEU A 184 5.50 -17.88 -14.96
N VAL A 185 6.72 -17.42 -14.67
CA VAL A 185 7.83 -18.30 -14.27
C VAL A 185 8.39 -17.87 -12.91
N PRO A 186 8.58 -18.78 -11.94
CA PRO A 186 9.38 -18.46 -10.76
C PRO A 186 10.87 -18.26 -11.17
N ILE A 187 11.38 -17.06 -10.90
CA ILE A 187 12.71 -16.44 -11.18
C ILE A 187 13.75 -17.15 -12.09
N THR A 188 14.28 -16.38 -13.07
CA THR A 188 15.56 -16.61 -13.80
C THR A 188 16.38 -15.30 -13.93
N GLN A 189 17.57 -15.34 -14.55
CA GLN A 189 18.56 -14.24 -14.58
C GLN A 189 18.42 -13.20 -15.72
N GLU A 190 17.50 -13.36 -16.67
CA GLU A 190 17.35 -12.45 -17.82
C GLU A 190 16.07 -11.60 -17.76
N VAL A 191 16.19 -10.35 -17.29
CA VAL A 191 15.05 -9.43 -17.11
C VAL A 191 15.31 -8.09 -17.81
N ASP A 192 14.31 -7.59 -18.54
CA ASP A 192 14.36 -6.28 -19.19
C ASP A 192 13.72 -5.18 -18.33
N VAL A 193 12.68 -5.50 -17.55
CA VAL A 193 11.97 -4.53 -16.70
C VAL A 193 11.70 -5.15 -15.33
N ILE A 194 12.03 -4.42 -14.27
CA ILE A 194 11.72 -4.82 -12.89
C ILE A 194 10.58 -3.95 -12.37
N ILE A 195 9.51 -4.57 -11.90
CA ILE A 195 8.31 -3.97 -11.32
C ILE A 195 8.29 -4.30 -9.83
N ASN A 196 8.69 -3.32 -9.03
CA ASN A 196 8.73 -3.46 -7.58
C ASN A 196 7.39 -3.05 -6.95
N SER A 197 6.50 -4.02 -6.73
CA SER A 197 5.20 -3.81 -6.05
C SER A 197 5.14 -4.37 -4.63
N ALA A 198 6.15 -5.15 -4.21
CA ALA A 198 6.21 -5.65 -2.85
C ALA A 198 6.33 -4.51 -1.84
N ALA A 199 5.44 -4.50 -0.85
CA ALA A 199 5.43 -3.54 0.24
C ALA A 199 4.76 -4.15 1.47
N ASN A 200 5.06 -3.60 2.64
CA ASN A 200 4.20 -3.72 3.80
C ASN A 200 3.30 -2.49 3.85
N THR A 201 1.98 -2.69 3.80
CA THR A 201 0.97 -1.62 3.75
C THR A 201 0.19 -1.48 5.06
N THR A 202 0.60 -2.18 6.11
CA THR A 202 -0.05 -2.12 7.43
C THR A 202 0.30 -0.79 8.11
N LEU A 203 -0.72 -0.04 8.51
CA LEU A 203 -0.56 1.32 9.04
C LEU A 203 0.12 1.35 10.42
N ASP A 204 -0.09 0.33 11.25
CA ASP A 204 0.42 0.18 12.62
C ASP A 204 1.51 -0.91 12.74
N GLU A 205 2.24 -1.16 11.66
CA GLU A 205 3.30 -2.17 11.61
C GLU A 205 4.50 -1.83 12.50
N ARG A 206 5.23 -2.87 12.94
CA ARG A 206 6.54 -2.70 13.56
C ARG A 206 7.51 -1.97 12.62
N TYR A 207 8.26 -1.03 13.18
CA TYR A 207 9.15 -0.18 12.39
C TYR A 207 10.21 -0.96 11.59
N ASP A 208 10.78 -2.02 12.18
CA ASP A 208 11.76 -2.88 11.51
C ASP A 208 11.18 -3.59 10.28
N ALA A 209 10.01 -4.20 10.43
CA ALA A 209 9.33 -4.89 9.34
C ALA A 209 8.97 -3.92 8.20
N ALA A 210 8.52 -2.71 8.53
CA ALA A 210 8.23 -1.67 7.56
C ALA A 210 9.48 -1.17 6.83
N LEU A 211 10.58 -0.87 7.54
CA LEU A 211 11.86 -0.47 6.94
C LEU A 211 12.42 -1.54 6.00
N VAL A 212 12.41 -2.80 6.44
CA VAL A 212 12.89 -3.92 5.63
C VAL A 212 12.09 -4.03 4.33
N ALA A 213 10.77 -3.99 4.41
CA ALA A 213 9.89 -4.19 3.26
C ALA A 213 9.87 -2.98 2.31
N ASN A 214 9.84 -1.76 2.85
CA ASN A 214 9.52 -0.56 2.08
C ASN A 214 10.74 0.29 1.70
N ALA A 215 11.87 0.14 2.38
CA ALA A 215 13.09 0.92 2.13
C ALA A 215 14.28 0.04 1.72
N ILE A 216 14.64 -0.93 2.56
CA ILE A 216 15.82 -1.78 2.36
C ILE A 216 15.63 -2.73 1.17
N ALA A 217 14.51 -3.44 1.10
CA ALA A 217 14.25 -4.39 0.01
C ALA A 217 14.21 -3.73 -1.38
N PRO A 218 13.56 -2.57 -1.59
CA PRO A 218 13.65 -1.83 -2.85
C PRO A 218 15.08 -1.44 -3.23
N SER A 219 15.90 -0.99 -2.27
CA SER A 219 17.32 -0.64 -2.53
C SER A 219 18.15 -1.87 -2.93
N ARG A 220 17.91 -3.03 -2.29
CA ARG A 220 18.55 -4.30 -2.67
C ARG A 220 18.10 -4.76 -4.07
N LEU A 221 16.82 -4.63 -4.38
CA LEU A 221 16.29 -4.98 -5.70
C LEU A 221 16.85 -4.06 -6.79
N LEU A 222 17.04 -2.77 -6.52
CA LEU A 222 17.72 -1.83 -7.42
C LEU A 222 19.19 -2.21 -7.62
N SER A 223 19.86 -2.68 -6.56
CA SER A 223 21.24 -3.19 -6.66
C SER A 223 21.33 -4.45 -7.52
N PHE A 224 20.32 -5.31 -7.48
CA PHE A 224 20.17 -6.44 -8.42
C PHE A 224 19.89 -5.95 -9.84
N ALA A 225 19.01 -4.94 -10.00
CA ALA A 225 18.66 -4.34 -11.29
C ALA A 225 19.91 -3.85 -12.04
N LYS A 226 20.84 -3.19 -11.34
CA LYS A 226 22.12 -2.74 -11.92
C LYS A 226 22.99 -3.86 -12.50
N LYS A 227 22.81 -5.10 -12.07
CA LYS A 227 23.53 -6.28 -12.58
C LYS A 227 22.86 -6.89 -13.81
N CYS A 228 21.63 -6.51 -14.11
CA CYS A 228 20.87 -7.01 -15.25
C CYS A 228 21.29 -6.27 -16.53
N ARG A 229 22.04 -6.96 -17.41
CA ARG A 229 22.62 -6.36 -18.63
C ARG A 229 21.58 -5.82 -19.63
N LYS A 230 20.38 -6.42 -19.66
CA LYS A 230 19.28 -6.03 -20.56
C LYS A 230 18.28 -5.07 -19.91
N LEU A 231 18.53 -4.60 -18.68
CA LEU A 231 17.57 -3.77 -17.97
C LEU A 231 17.37 -2.44 -18.69
N SER A 232 16.11 -2.19 -19.05
CA SER A 232 15.63 -0.94 -19.65
C SER A 232 14.91 -0.03 -18.66
N LEU A 233 14.32 -0.60 -17.59
CA LEU A 233 13.54 0.17 -16.62
C LEU A 233 13.43 -0.52 -15.26
N PHE A 234 13.53 0.28 -14.20
CA PHE A 234 13.12 -0.10 -12.84
C PHE A 234 11.89 0.72 -12.43
N LEU A 235 10.74 0.06 -12.28
CA LEU A 235 9.51 0.68 -11.78
C LEU A 235 9.35 0.39 -10.29
N HIS A 236 9.04 1.42 -9.50
CA HIS A 236 8.69 1.31 -8.09
C HIS A 236 7.25 1.78 -7.86
N LEU A 237 6.42 0.92 -7.28
CA LEU A 237 5.14 1.37 -6.74
C LEU A 237 5.32 1.96 -5.37
N SER A 238 4.91 3.21 -5.22
CA SER A 238 4.87 3.96 -3.98
C SER A 238 3.42 4.28 -3.60
N THR A 239 3.16 5.43 -2.99
CA THR A 239 1.82 5.92 -2.65
C THR A 239 1.82 7.45 -2.68
N THR A 240 0.70 8.10 -2.98
CA THR A 240 0.62 9.56 -2.90
C THR A 240 0.82 10.10 -1.48
N PHE A 241 0.50 9.29 -0.47
CA PHE A 241 0.61 9.64 0.94
C PHE A 241 2.05 9.77 1.47
N VAL A 242 3.07 9.44 0.65
CA VAL A 242 4.47 9.81 0.96
C VAL A 242 4.64 11.32 1.11
N ASN A 243 3.70 12.13 0.63
CA ASN A 243 3.76 13.58 0.77
C ASN A 243 3.41 14.10 2.18
N GLY A 244 3.07 13.21 3.12
CA GLY A 244 2.83 13.57 4.53
C GLY A 244 1.67 14.54 4.70
N GLU A 245 1.76 15.42 5.70
CA GLU A 245 0.65 16.28 6.14
C GLU A 245 0.51 17.60 5.37
N ARG A 246 1.28 17.80 4.30
CA ARG A 246 1.31 19.07 3.57
C ARG A 246 -0.06 19.37 2.93
N PRO A 247 -0.70 20.51 3.24
CA PRO A 247 -1.97 20.86 2.63
C PRO A 247 -1.79 21.35 1.18
N GLY A 248 -2.90 21.46 0.46
CA GLY A 248 -2.94 22.03 -0.88
C GLY A 248 -2.65 21.03 -1.99
N ILE A 249 -2.31 21.53 -3.17
CA ILE A 249 -2.08 20.70 -4.36
C ILE A 249 -0.63 20.22 -4.40
N LEU A 250 -0.45 18.90 -4.38
CA LEU A 250 0.84 18.25 -4.30
C LEU A 250 1.27 17.70 -5.66
N MET A 251 2.40 18.19 -6.15
CA MET A 251 2.94 17.87 -7.47
C MET A 251 3.78 16.58 -7.46
N GLU A 252 3.92 15.98 -8.64
CA GLU A 252 4.74 14.78 -8.89
C GLU A 252 6.24 15.09 -8.84
N LYS A 253 6.80 15.18 -7.62
CA LYS A 253 8.22 15.42 -7.39
C LYS A 253 8.91 14.21 -6.74
N ALA A 254 10.07 13.82 -7.26
CA ALA A 254 10.91 12.78 -6.67
C ALA A 254 11.58 13.27 -5.37
N PHE A 255 11.72 12.38 -4.39
CA PHE A 255 12.39 12.68 -3.13
C PHE A 255 13.91 12.70 -3.28
N GLN A 256 14.55 13.67 -2.63
CA GLN A 256 15.98 13.64 -2.34
C GLN A 256 16.26 13.06 -0.94
N MET A 257 17.44 12.49 -0.75
CA MET A 257 17.90 12.08 0.58
C MET A 257 17.90 13.27 1.54
N GLY A 258 17.49 13.04 2.78
CA GLY A 258 17.41 14.08 3.81
C GLY A 258 16.10 14.85 3.83
N GLU A 259 15.21 14.68 2.85
CA GLU A 259 13.91 15.35 2.86
C GLU A 259 13.01 14.85 4.00
N SER A 260 12.39 15.78 4.70
CA SER A 260 11.28 15.55 5.63
C SER A 260 10.03 16.29 5.13
N ARG A 261 8.90 16.14 5.84
CA ARG A 261 7.62 16.75 5.49
C ARG A 261 7.22 17.89 6.41
N ILE A 262 7.93 18.10 7.50
CA ILE A 262 7.89 19.31 8.33
C ILE A 262 8.44 20.53 7.58
N ASP A 263 8.00 21.73 7.99
CA ASP A 263 8.46 22.98 7.38
C ASP A 263 9.87 23.37 7.89
N SER A 264 10.58 24.07 7.01
CA SER A 264 12.02 24.34 6.95
C SER A 264 12.66 25.08 8.14
N SER A 265 11.91 25.45 9.17
CA SER A 265 12.43 26.16 10.36
C SER A 265 13.15 25.24 11.35
N THR A 266 12.92 23.93 11.32
CA THR A 266 13.55 22.95 12.22
C THR A 266 14.28 21.88 11.39
N GLN A 267 15.60 22.01 11.26
CA GLN A 267 16.49 21.25 10.37
C GLN A 267 16.64 19.73 10.65
N SER A 268 15.63 19.00 11.11
CA SER A 268 15.77 17.53 11.21
C SER A 268 15.66 16.90 9.82
N LYS A 269 16.79 16.90 9.09
CA LYS A 269 16.96 16.11 7.87
C LYS A 269 16.80 14.64 8.22
N LEU A 270 16.02 13.92 7.42
CA LEU A 270 15.83 12.49 7.62
C LEU A 270 17.06 11.71 7.14
N ASP A 271 17.80 11.10 8.07
CA ASP A 271 18.86 10.15 7.73
C ASP A 271 18.32 8.72 7.78
N VAL A 272 18.06 8.14 6.60
CA VAL A 272 17.53 6.79 6.46
C VAL A 272 18.47 5.74 7.06
N HIS A 273 19.79 5.94 6.97
CA HIS A 273 20.76 5.00 7.52
C HIS A 273 20.78 5.07 9.05
N HIS A 274 20.65 6.27 9.62
CA HIS A 274 20.49 6.44 11.05
C HIS A 274 19.22 5.74 11.57
N GLU A 275 18.08 5.85 10.88
CA GLU A 275 16.86 5.14 11.27
C GLU A 275 17.01 3.62 11.26
N ILE A 276 17.73 3.08 10.26
CA ILE A 276 18.02 1.63 10.19
C ILE A 276 18.87 1.20 11.39
N ASN A 277 19.92 1.95 11.71
CA ASN A 277 20.80 1.65 12.85
C ASN A 277 20.05 1.76 14.19
N LEU A 278 19.24 2.82 14.36
CA LEU A 278 18.39 2.99 15.55
C LEU A 278 17.51 1.75 15.79
N VAL A 279 16.88 1.23 14.75
CA VAL A 279 16.02 0.06 14.86
C VAL A 279 16.83 -1.21 15.17
N SER A 280 18.00 -1.38 14.55
CA SER A 280 18.92 -2.47 14.88
C SER A 280 19.34 -2.42 16.35
N ASP A 281 19.74 -1.26 16.86
CA ASP A 281 20.16 -1.08 18.26
C ASP A 281 19.02 -1.39 19.23
N LEU A 282 17.78 -0.98 18.93
CA LEU A 282 16.61 -1.30 19.73
C LEU A 282 16.32 -2.81 19.78
N ILE A 283 16.49 -3.52 18.67
CA ILE A 283 16.30 -4.99 18.62
C ILE A 283 17.36 -5.71 19.45
N GLU A 284 18.61 -5.21 19.44
CA GLU A 284 19.73 -5.83 20.17
C GLU A 284 19.70 -5.54 21.67
N THR A 285 19.19 -4.37 22.08
CA THR A 285 19.25 -3.91 23.48
C THR A 285 18.02 -4.24 24.31
N LEU A 286 16.83 -4.38 23.69
CA LEU A 286 15.58 -4.60 24.41
C LEU A 286 15.31 -6.10 24.67
N PRO A 287 14.59 -6.43 25.76
CA PRO A 287 14.05 -7.77 25.96
C PRO A 287 13.15 -8.21 24.79
N PRO A 288 13.26 -9.45 24.27
CA PRO A 288 12.55 -9.90 23.07
C PRO A 288 11.02 -9.74 23.12
N ASN A 289 10.42 -9.80 24.31
CA ASN A 289 8.99 -9.63 24.53
C ASN A 289 8.52 -8.16 24.41
N GLU A 290 9.43 -7.19 24.61
CA GLU A 290 9.13 -5.75 24.55
C GLU A 290 9.35 -5.16 23.15
N VAL A 291 10.25 -5.77 22.36
CA VAL A 291 10.63 -5.32 21.00
C VAL A 291 9.42 -5.02 20.11
N PRO A 292 8.39 -5.89 19.98
CA PRO A 292 7.30 -5.64 19.04
C PRO A 292 6.52 -4.35 19.36
N GLN A 293 6.18 -4.14 20.63
CA GLN A 293 5.41 -2.97 21.06
C GLN A 293 6.26 -1.71 20.97
N LYS A 294 7.52 -1.78 21.41
CA LYS A 294 8.41 -0.62 21.37
C LYS A 294 8.71 -0.15 19.95
N LEU A 295 8.86 -1.07 19.00
CA LEU A 295 9.09 -0.73 17.59
C LEU A 295 7.86 -0.08 16.94
N LYS A 296 6.63 -0.46 17.33
CA LYS A 296 5.43 0.24 16.86
C LYS A 296 5.39 1.68 17.38
N GLU A 297 5.66 1.87 18.67
CA GLU A 297 5.68 3.19 19.32
C GLU A 297 6.75 4.11 18.73
N VAL A 298 7.99 3.61 18.65
CA VAL A 298 9.12 4.37 18.08
C VAL A 298 8.83 4.70 16.62
N GLY A 299 8.40 3.74 15.81
CA GLY A 299 8.08 4.00 14.41
C GLY A 299 7.07 5.13 14.24
N LEU A 300 5.96 5.10 14.99
CA LEU A 300 4.93 6.15 14.92
C LEU A 300 5.48 7.51 15.38
N ALA A 301 6.28 7.54 16.45
CA ALA A 301 6.91 8.76 16.93
C ALA A 301 7.88 9.35 15.89
N ARG A 302 8.69 8.51 15.23
CA ARG A 302 9.61 8.94 14.15
C ARG A 302 8.85 9.46 12.94
N ALA A 303 7.78 8.77 12.52
CA ALA A 303 6.93 9.24 11.42
C ALA A 303 6.42 10.65 11.67
N ARG A 304 5.82 10.89 12.84
CA ARG A 304 5.29 12.21 13.23
C ARG A 304 6.40 13.25 13.35
N MET A 305 7.54 12.89 13.93
CA MET A 305 8.70 13.78 14.06
C MET A 305 9.16 14.34 12.72
N TYR A 306 9.09 13.55 11.64
CA TYR A 306 9.49 14.01 10.31
C TYR A 306 8.32 14.44 9.41
N GLY A 307 7.08 14.51 9.94
CA GLY A 307 5.91 15.06 9.24
C GLY A 307 5.10 14.04 8.42
N TRP A 308 5.19 12.76 8.75
CA TRP A 308 4.32 11.70 8.21
C TRP A 308 3.35 11.19 9.27
N GLN A 309 2.16 10.80 8.82
CA GLN A 309 1.09 10.37 9.72
C GLN A 309 1.34 9.00 10.34
N ASN A 310 2.08 8.13 9.63
CA ASN A 310 2.39 6.77 10.07
C ASN A 310 3.66 6.23 9.41
N VAL A 311 4.09 5.07 9.94
CA VAL A 311 5.32 4.38 9.54
C VAL A 311 5.28 3.96 8.07
N TYR A 312 4.12 3.54 7.56
CA TYR A 312 3.98 3.13 6.17
C TYR A 312 4.37 4.27 5.21
N GLN A 313 3.78 5.45 5.38
CA GLN A 313 4.06 6.61 4.52
C GLN A 313 5.55 7.01 4.58
N MET A 314 6.11 7.09 5.80
CA MET A 314 7.51 7.46 6.00
C MET A 314 8.46 6.45 5.35
N THR A 315 8.26 5.15 5.58
CA THR A 315 9.16 4.11 5.05
C THR A 315 9.05 3.95 3.53
N LYS A 316 7.89 4.25 2.93
CA LYS A 316 7.74 4.38 1.48
C LYS A 316 8.51 5.57 0.93
N ALA A 317 8.47 6.72 1.59
CA ALA A 317 9.28 7.88 1.23
C ALA A 317 10.78 7.58 1.33
N MET A 318 11.22 6.92 2.40
CA MET A 318 12.60 6.44 2.56
C MET A 318 13.04 5.52 1.41
N GLY A 319 12.17 4.60 0.98
CA GLY A 319 12.41 3.75 -0.18
C GLY A 319 12.63 4.54 -1.46
N GLU A 320 11.81 5.58 -1.70
CA GLU A 320 12.01 6.48 -2.84
C GLU A 320 13.35 7.24 -2.76
N MET A 321 13.73 7.73 -1.58
CA MET A 321 15.01 8.43 -1.37
C MET A 321 16.20 7.51 -1.65
N MET A 322 16.16 6.29 -1.12
CA MET A 322 17.22 5.28 -1.34
C MET A 322 17.30 4.86 -2.81
N ILE A 323 16.16 4.74 -3.51
CA ILE A 323 16.14 4.47 -4.94
C ILE A 323 16.77 5.62 -5.71
N ASN A 324 16.34 6.86 -5.45
CA ASN A 324 16.81 8.02 -6.19
C ASN A 324 18.32 8.25 -5.99
N ALA A 325 18.81 8.19 -4.76
CA ALA A 325 20.24 8.29 -4.45
C ALA A 325 21.03 7.09 -5.02
N GLY A 326 20.43 5.90 -4.99
CA GLY A 326 21.08 4.66 -5.37
C GLY A 326 21.00 4.30 -6.85
N ARG A 327 20.22 4.96 -7.72
CA ARG A 327 19.93 4.43 -9.08
C ARG A 327 21.10 4.47 -10.06
N GLY A 328 22.03 5.41 -9.92
CA GLY A 328 23.06 5.64 -10.95
C GLY A 328 22.44 5.92 -12.32
N ARG A 329 22.79 5.12 -13.35
CA ARG A 329 22.24 5.26 -14.71
C ARG A 329 20.94 4.49 -14.95
N VAL A 330 20.43 3.74 -13.96
CA VAL A 330 19.18 2.98 -14.14
C VAL A 330 18.01 3.95 -14.36
N PRO A 331 17.24 3.80 -15.46
CA PRO A 331 15.98 4.51 -15.65
C PRO A 331 14.97 4.10 -14.58
N VAL A 332 14.35 5.08 -13.92
CA VAL A 332 13.39 4.83 -12.83
C VAL A 332 12.04 5.48 -13.14
N VAL A 333 10.97 4.72 -12.93
CA VAL A 333 9.60 5.24 -12.84
C VAL A 333 9.09 4.96 -11.43
N ILE A 334 8.54 5.99 -10.78
CA ILE A 334 7.81 5.86 -9.53
C ILE A 334 6.34 6.12 -9.82
N VAL A 335 5.46 5.16 -9.54
CA VAL A 335 4.00 5.37 -9.62
C VAL A 335 3.45 5.40 -8.19
N ARG A 336 2.76 6.48 -7.85
CA ARG A 336 2.13 6.75 -6.55
C ARG A 336 0.62 6.72 -6.74
N PRO A 337 -0.03 5.56 -6.53
CA PRO A 337 -1.47 5.51 -6.40
C PRO A 337 -1.95 6.18 -5.10
N SER A 338 -3.15 6.74 -5.14
CA SER A 338 -3.94 7.09 -3.95
C SER A 338 -4.62 5.85 -3.37
N VAL A 339 -5.77 5.98 -2.70
CA VAL A 339 -6.48 4.83 -2.13
C VAL A 339 -6.99 3.93 -3.25
N ILE A 340 -6.38 2.76 -3.41
CA ILE A 340 -6.76 1.81 -4.45
C ILE A 340 -7.99 1.04 -4.01
N GLU A 341 -9.06 1.16 -4.79
CA GLU A 341 -10.28 0.37 -4.60
C GLU A 341 -10.49 -0.64 -5.73
N SER A 342 -11.65 -1.30 -5.73
CA SER A 342 -12.01 -2.33 -6.71
C SER A 342 -11.83 -1.89 -8.17
N THR A 343 -11.78 -2.85 -9.08
CA THR A 343 -11.73 -2.56 -10.51
C THR A 343 -13.00 -1.82 -10.96
N PHE A 344 -12.83 -0.80 -11.80
CA PHE A 344 -13.94 -0.04 -12.37
C PHE A 344 -14.58 -0.80 -13.53
N ARG A 345 -13.79 -1.30 -14.48
CA ARG A 345 -14.29 -1.96 -15.68
C ARG A 345 -13.58 -3.27 -15.98
N GLU A 346 -12.27 -3.32 -15.79
CA GLU A 346 -11.44 -4.40 -16.31
C GLU A 346 -10.77 -5.23 -15.21
N PRO A 347 -10.61 -6.55 -15.40
CA PRO A 347 -11.24 -7.38 -16.45
C PRO A 347 -12.76 -7.51 -16.28
N PHE A 348 -13.28 -7.14 -15.13
CA PHE A 348 -14.70 -6.98 -14.83
C PHE A 348 -14.84 -6.02 -13.64
N PRO A 349 -15.98 -5.33 -13.49
CA PRO A 349 -16.21 -4.40 -12.38
C PRO A 349 -16.23 -5.13 -11.02
N GLY A 350 -15.76 -4.45 -9.98
CA GLY A 350 -15.92 -4.84 -8.59
C GLY A 350 -14.91 -5.86 -8.07
N TRP A 351 -13.89 -6.26 -8.85
CA TRP A 351 -12.86 -7.17 -8.33
C TRP A 351 -12.01 -6.46 -7.28
N ILE A 352 -11.85 -7.10 -6.12
CA ILE A 352 -11.03 -6.60 -5.02
C ILE A 352 -10.45 -7.77 -4.23
N GLN A 353 -9.31 -7.54 -3.57
CA GLN A 353 -8.65 -8.54 -2.75
C GLN A 353 -8.52 -8.04 -1.31
N GLY A 354 -9.29 -8.68 -0.41
CA GLY A 354 -9.32 -8.34 1.01
C GLY A 354 -9.96 -6.98 1.29
N TYR A 355 -9.98 -6.60 2.57
CA TYR A 355 -10.39 -5.25 2.98
C TYR A 355 -9.29 -4.24 2.66
N ARG A 356 -9.67 -3.16 1.98
CA ARG A 356 -8.89 -1.94 1.74
C ARG A 356 -9.13 -0.93 2.86
N VAL A 357 -8.68 0.30 2.65
CA VAL A 357 -8.77 1.35 3.67
C VAL A 357 -10.23 1.72 3.90
N LEU A 358 -11.06 1.88 2.87
CA LEU A 358 -12.44 2.36 3.06
C LEU A 358 -13.43 1.25 3.45
N ASP A 359 -13.19 0.02 2.96
CA ASP A 359 -14.12 -1.10 3.13
C ASP A 359 -14.58 -1.36 4.56
N PRO A 360 -13.73 -1.29 5.60
CA PRO A 360 -14.17 -1.47 6.98
C PRO A 360 -15.21 -0.43 7.42
N LEU A 361 -15.11 0.82 6.93
CA LEU A 361 -16.08 1.87 7.23
C LEU A 361 -17.41 1.60 6.52
N ILE A 362 -17.37 1.35 5.21
CA ILE A 362 -18.54 1.05 4.37
C ILE A 362 -19.31 -0.14 4.94
N LEU A 363 -18.60 -1.22 5.29
CA LEU A 363 -19.23 -2.45 5.78
C LEU A 363 -19.68 -2.35 7.23
N SER A 364 -19.01 -1.55 8.07
CA SER A 364 -19.49 -1.27 9.42
C SER A 364 -20.76 -0.43 9.38
N TYR A 365 -20.85 0.50 8.43
CA TYR A 365 -22.04 1.28 8.18
C TYR A 365 -23.20 0.42 7.71
N GLY A 366 -23.02 -0.40 6.65
CA GLY A 366 -24.05 -1.33 6.17
C GLY A 366 -24.48 -2.40 7.19
N LYS A 367 -23.66 -2.66 8.22
CA LYS A 367 -24.00 -3.53 9.35
C LYS A 367 -24.74 -2.81 10.49
N GLY A 368 -25.06 -1.52 10.33
CA GLY A 368 -25.68 -0.69 11.37
C GLY A 368 -24.79 -0.45 12.59
N ARG A 369 -23.47 -0.68 12.45
CA ARG A 369 -22.48 -0.60 13.54
C ARG A 369 -21.70 0.72 13.57
N LEU A 370 -21.92 1.58 12.59
CA LEU A 370 -21.27 2.87 12.45
C LEU A 370 -22.33 3.98 12.34
N PRO A 371 -23.03 4.32 13.42
CA PRO A 371 -24.11 5.34 13.42
C PRO A 371 -23.57 6.78 13.34
N GLY A 372 -22.25 6.94 13.31
CA GLY A 372 -21.55 8.20 13.21
C GLY A 372 -20.04 7.96 13.15
N PHE A 373 -19.26 8.94 12.71
CA PHE A 373 -17.81 8.81 12.62
C PHE A 373 -17.05 10.13 12.82
N LEU A 374 -15.80 10.01 13.27
CA LEU A 374 -14.87 11.14 13.41
C LEU A 374 -14.33 11.52 12.02
N VAL A 375 -14.93 12.52 11.40
CA VAL A 375 -14.62 12.94 10.02
C VAL A 375 -15.11 14.36 9.75
N ASN A 376 -14.37 15.07 8.89
CA ASN A 376 -14.91 16.25 8.23
C ASN A 376 -15.61 15.80 6.93
N PRO A 377 -16.94 15.99 6.78
CA PRO A 377 -17.70 15.54 5.62
C PRO A 377 -17.17 16.11 4.29
N ASP A 378 -16.60 17.32 4.32
CA ASP A 378 -16.06 18.01 3.15
C ASP A 378 -14.65 17.56 2.76
N THR A 379 -14.02 16.68 3.55
CA THR A 379 -12.71 16.13 3.20
C THR A 379 -12.81 15.36 1.89
N VAL A 380 -11.99 15.75 0.91
CA VAL A 380 -11.89 15.03 -0.36
C VAL A 380 -11.11 13.74 -0.15
N MET A 381 -11.77 12.63 -0.44
CA MET A 381 -11.15 11.30 -0.44
C MET A 381 -10.57 11.03 -1.82
N ASP A 382 -9.25 10.78 -1.88
CA ASP A 382 -8.60 10.44 -3.14
C ASP A 382 -8.61 8.93 -3.35
N VAL A 383 -9.54 8.48 -4.21
CA VAL A 383 -9.73 7.08 -4.59
C VAL A 383 -9.33 6.86 -6.05
N VAL A 384 -8.77 5.69 -6.35
CA VAL A 384 -8.44 5.26 -7.71
C VAL A 384 -8.79 3.77 -7.91
N PRO A 385 -9.52 3.40 -8.97
CA PRO A 385 -9.76 1.99 -9.32
C PRO A 385 -8.48 1.22 -9.69
N ALA A 386 -8.37 -0.04 -9.27
CA ALA A 386 -7.16 -0.85 -9.46
C ALA A 386 -6.75 -1.07 -10.93
N ASP A 387 -7.71 -1.15 -11.84
CA ASP A 387 -7.49 -1.32 -13.28
C ASP A 387 -6.94 -0.06 -13.94
N LEU A 388 -7.40 1.12 -13.52
CA LEU A 388 -6.85 2.38 -14.00
C LEU A 388 -5.42 2.61 -13.48
N VAL A 389 -5.12 2.20 -12.25
CA VAL A 389 -3.73 2.18 -11.74
C VAL A 389 -2.85 1.28 -12.61
N ALA A 390 -3.33 0.07 -12.97
CA ALA A 390 -2.60 -0.83 -13.85
C ALA A 390 -2.31 -0.21 -15.24
N ASN A 391 -3.27 0.54 -15.80
CA ASN A 391 -3.08 1.22 -17.08
C ASN A 391 -2.04 2.35 -16.99
N VAL A 392 -2.05 3.15 -15.91
CA VAL A 392 -1.01 4.17 -15.66
C VAL A 392 0.38 3.53 -15.57
N ILE A 393 0.49 2.40 -14.86
CA ILE A 393 1.75 1.65 -14.73
C ILE A 393 2.24 1.19 -16.11
N ILE A 394 1.36 0.56 -16.89
CA ILE A 394 1.72 0.00 -18.22
C ILE A 394 2.14 1.12 -19.18
N ALA A 395 1.38 2.21 -19.27
CA ALA A 395 1.69 3.32 -20.15
C ALA A 395 3.00 4.02 -19.74
N ALA A 396 3.21 4.24 -18.43
CA ALA A 396 4.45 4.83 -17.93
C ALA A 396 5.66 3.92 -18.18
N MET A 397 5.48 2.60 -18.04
CA MET A 397 6.51 1.61 -18.38
C MET A 397 6.87 1.64 -19.86
N ALA A 398 5.88 1.64 -20.76
CA ALA A 398 6.13 1.64 -22.19
C ALA A 398 6.88 2.89 -22.64
N LYS A 399 6.43 4.07 -22.19
CA LYS A 399 7.08 5.35 -22.52
C LYS A 399 8.55 5.38 -22.09
N HIS A 400 8.80 5.06 -20.81
CA HIS A 400 10.15 5.25 -20.24
C HIS A 400 11.07 4.06 -20.45
N GLY A 401 10.53 2.85 -20.58
CA GLY A 401 11.30 1.65 -20.89
C GLY A 401 11.70 1.56 -22.37
N THR A 402 10.95 2.18 -23.28
CA THR A 402 11.35 2.30 -24.69
C THR A 402 12.48 3.31 -24.84
N ALA A 403 12.35 4.49 -24.22
CA ALA A 403 13.41 5.50 -24.25
C ALA A 403 14.66 5.06 -23.46
N ALA A 404 14.47 4.31 -22.36
CA ALA A 404 15.52 3.86 -21.45
C ALA A 404 16.49 4.98 -21.02
N SER A 405 16.00 6.22 -20.95
CA SER A 405 16.79 7.38 -20.55
C SER A 405 17.11 7.31 -19.06
N PRO A 406 18.33 7.69 -18.60
CA PRO A 406 18.76 7.59 -17.21
C PRO A 406 18.12 8.66 -16.30
N SER A 407 16.79 8.79 -16.37
CA SER A 407 15.95 9.76 -15.66
C SER A 407 15.12 9.09 -14.56
N ILE A 408 14.58 9.91 -13.66
CA ILE A 408 13.55 9.51 -12.70
C ILE A 408 12.25 10.24 -13.03
N ASN A 409 11.17 9.48 -13.21
CA ASN A 409 9.85 10.03 -13.55
C ASN A 409 8.82 9.59 -12.51
N VAL A 410 8.04 10.54 -12.01
CA VAL A 410 7.03 10.28 -10.96
C VAL A 410 5.64 10.47 -11.55
N TYR A 411 4.74 9.54 -11.27
CA TYR A 411 3.35 9.60 -11.66
C TYR A 411 2.45 9.47 -10.43
N HIS A 412 1.48 10.36 -10.28
CA HIS A 412 0.36 10.18 -9.36
C HIS A 412 -0.79 9.52 -10.13
N ALA A 413 -1.29 8.40 -9.62
CA ALA A 413 -2.56 7.81 -10.05
C ALA A 413 -3.60 8.17 -9.01
N ALA A 414 -4.24 9.33 -9.20
CA ALA A 414 -5.02 10.03 -8.18
C ALA A 414 -6.12 10.88 -8.82
N SER A 415 -7.28 10.97 -8.16
CA SER A 415 -8.50 11.59 -8.69
C SER A 415 -8.80 12.97 -8.11
N SER A 416 -8.27 13.34 -6.95
CA SER A 416 -8.74 14.51 -6.17
C SER A 416 -8.65 15.87 -6.86
N THR A 417 -7.77 16.03 -7.85
CA THR A 417 -7.63 17.28 -8.63
C THR A 417 -8.48 17.32 -9.89
N VAL A 418 -9.03 16.18 -10.33
CA VAL A 418 -9.76 16.05 -11.62
C VAL A 418 -11.19 15.56 -11.47
N ASN A 419 -11.48 14.76 -10.45
CA ASN A 419 -12.78 14.19 -10.17
C ASN A 419 -12.91 13.95 -8.65
N PRO A 420 -12.99 15.01 -7.83
CA PRO A 420 -13.01 14.89 -6.37
C PRO A 420 -14.30 14.22 -5.88
N MET A 421 -14.16 13.35 -4.89
CA MET A 421 -15.27 12.77 -4.11
C MET A 421 -15.06 13.10 -2.64
N THR A 422 -16.09 13.54 -1.93
CA THR A 422 -16.02 13.87 -0.50
C THR A 422 -16.33 12.66 0.38
N MET A 423 -16.02 12.77 1.67
CA MET A 423 -16.45 11.79 2.67
C MET A 423 -17.97 11.72 2.78
N CYS A 424 -18.66 12.85 2.66
CA CYS A 424 -20.12 12.89 2.63
C CYS A 424 -20.67 12.08 1.46
N ASP A 425 -20.15 12.28 0.26
CA ASP A 425 -20.57 11.54 -0.94
C ASP A 425 -20.44 10.03 -0.74
N MET A 426 -19.30 9.55 -0.23
CA MET A 426 -19.05 8.13 0.02
C MET A 426 -20.08 7.52 0.99
N PHE A 427 -20.42 8.23 2.07
CA PHE A 427 -21.42 7.76 3.03
C PHE A 427 -22.84 7.81 2.45
N ASN A 428 -23.18 8.82 1.64
CA ASN A 428 -24.46 8.89 0.94
C ASN A 428 -24.63 7.73 -0.05
N TYR A 429 -23.63 7.48 -0.91
CA TYR A 429 -23.67 6.34 -1.84
C TYR A 429 -23.77 5.00 -1.10
N SER A 430 -23.10 4.87 0.05
CA SER A 430 -23.21 3.69 0.90
C SER A 430 -24.61 3.55 1.49
N ARG A 431 -25.20 4.65 1.96
CA ARG A 431 -26.56 4.67 2.52
C ARG A 431 -27.57 4.24 1.47
N ASP A 432 -27.54 4.88 0.31
CA ASP A 432 -28.51 4.66 -0.75
C ASP A 432 -28.45 3.20 -1.23
N TYR A 433 -27.23 2.65 -1.40
CA TYR A 433 -27.06 1.24 -1.72
C TYR A 433 -27.60 0.29 -0.63
N PHE A 434 -27.32 0.54 0.65
CA PHE A 434 -27.76 -0.37 1.72
C PHE A 434 -29.24 -0.19 2.10
N ALA A 435 -29.86 0.94 1.76
CA ALA A 435 -31.31 1.11 1.84
C ALA A 435 -32.03 0.22 0.80
N GLU A 436 -31.48 0.11 -0.41
CA GLU A 436 -32.04 -0.75 -1.47
C GLU A 436 -31.63 -2.23 -1.34
N SER A 437 -30.41 -2.50 -0.84
CA SER A 437 -29.88 -3.86 -0.66
C SER A 437 -29.31 -4.08 0.76
N PRO A 438 -30.18 -4.14 1.79
CA PRO A 438 -29.76 -4.32 3.18
C PRO A 438 -28.87 -5.54 3.37
N LEU A 439 -27.95 -5.44 4.33
CA LEU A 439 -27.27 -6.63 4.85
C LEU A 439 -28.20 -7.34 5.84
N THR A 440 -28.05 -8.66 5.97
CA THR A 440 -28.79 -9.44 6.95
C THR A 440 -27.97 -9.67 8.21
N ASN A 441 -28.65 -9.70 9.35
CA ASN A 441 -28.06 -10.14 10.62
C ASN A 441 -27.93 -11.68 10.65
N ASN A 442 -27.46 -12.23 11.78
CA ASN A 442 -27.31 -13.68 11.94
C ASN A 442 -28.64 -14.45 12.01
N GLN A 443 -29.76 -13.75 12.24
CA GLN A 443 -31.11 -14.30 12.28
C GLN A 443 -31.79 -14.26 10.91
N GLY A 444 -31.15 -13.62 9.92
CA GLY A 444 -31.68 -13.43 8.58
C GLY A 444 -32.47 -12.13 8.40
N ASP A 445 -32.64 -11.32 9.45
CA ASP A 445 -33.39 -10.06 9.36
C ASP A 445 -32.55 -8.98 8.67
N GLU A 446 -33.23 -8.14 7.90
CA GLU A 446 -32.63 -6.98 7.26
C GLU A 446 -32.19 -5.94 8.31
N ILE A 447 -30.93 -5.50 8.17
CA ILE A 447 -30.34 -4.49 9.03
C ILE A 447 -30.79 -3.12 8.56
N GLN A 448 -31.47 -2.39 9.44
CA GLN A 448 -31.80 -0.98 9.24
C GLN A 448 -30.58 -0.11 9.59
N ILE A 449 -30.21 0.79 8.68
CA ILE A 449 -29.14 1.76 8.88
C ILE A 449 -29.71 3.14 9.21
N ALA A 450 -28.99 3.90 10.01
CA ALA A 450 -29.31 5.31 10.31
C ALA A 450 -28.49 6.23 9.40
N ASP A 451 -28.90 7.48 9.26
CA ASP A 451 -28.04 8.51 8.65
C ASP A 451 -26.74 8.68 9.44
N MET A 452 -25.66 9.02 8.74
CA MET A 452 -24.33 9.15 9.32
C MET A 452 -24.19 10.47 10.08
N GLU A 453 -23.94 10.39 11.38
CA GLU A 453 -23.55 11.55 12.19
C GLU A 453 -22.05 11.86 12.05
N TYR A 454 -21.71 13.14 11.86
CA TYR A 454 -20.32 13.58 11.66
C TYR A 454 -19.77 14.28 12.91
N PHE A 455 -18.57 13.88 13.34
CA PHE A 455 -17.90 14.45 14.50
C PHE A 455 -16.54 15.03 14.13
N SER A 456 -16.23 16.21 14.68
CA SER A 456 -14.93 16.87 14.51
C SER A 456 -13.99 16.70 15.71
N SER A 457 -14.46 16.09 16.80
CA SER A 457 -13.68 15.84 18.02
C SER A 457 -13.84 14.41 18.50
N ILE A 458 -12.72 13.78 18.87
CA ILE A 458 -12.69 12.42 19.42
C ILE A 458 -13.53 12.29 20.70
N ASP A 459 -13.63 13.34 21.51
CA ASP A 459 -14.37 13.30 22.78
C ASP A 459 -15.89 13.27 22.52
N SER A 460 -16.36 14.10 21.58
CA SER A 460 -17.77 14.12 21.16
C SER A 460 -18.17 12.79 20.50
N PHE A 461 -17.33 12.28 19.60
CA PHE A 461 -17.51 10.98 18.97
C PHE A 461 -17.54 9.83 20.00
N SER A 462 -16.58 9.81 20.93
CA SER A 462 -16.48 8.77 21.96
C SER A 462 -17.71 8.76 22.85
N SER A 463 -18.18 9.93 23.27
CA SER A 463 -19.38 10.08 24.09
C SER A 463 -20.64 9.59 23.37
N TYR A 464 -20.79 9.96 22.09
CA TYR A 464 -21.89 9.50 21.25
C TYR A 464 -21.91 7.99 21.08
N ILE A 465 -20.78 7.38 20.68
CA ILE A 465 -20.69 5.93 20.46
C ILE A 465 -20.94 5.14 21.74
N GLN A 466 -20.42 5.59 22.89
CA GLN A 466 -20.70 4.93 24.17
C GLN A 466 -22.20 4.94 24.50
N LYS A 467 -22.86 6.08 24.29
CA LYS A 467 -24.31 6.21 24.50
C LYS A 467 -25.12 5.34 23.54
N ASP A 468 -24.85 5.41 22.24
CA ASP A 468 -25.54 4.64 21.20
C ASP A 468 -25.43 3.12 21.46
N ILE A 469 -24.23 2.63 21.77
CA ILE A 469 -24.02 1.21 22.08
C ILE A 469 -24.76 0.80 23.35
N ALA A 470 -24.75 1.63 24.41
CA ALA A 470 -25.46 1.34 25.65
C ALA A 470 -26.99 1.28 25.43
N GLU A 471 -27.53 2.13 24.58
CA GLU A 471 -28.96 2.15 24.22
C GLU A 471 -29.35 0.93 23.38
N LYS A 472 -28.60 0.63 22.30
CA LYS A 472 -28.89 -0.50 21.41
C LYS A 472 -28.70 -1.87 22.06
N SER A 473 -27.78 -1.98 23.02
CA SER A 473 -27.55 -3.22 23.77
C SER A 473 -28.59 -3.50 24.85
N GLY A 474 -29.49 -2.55 25.13
CA GLY A 474 -30.44 -2.65 26.24
C GLY A 474 -29.79 -2.51 27.62
N LEU A 475 -28.52 -2.11 27.70
CA LEU A 475 -27.82 -1.90 28.95
C LEU A 475 -28.50 -0.82 29.81
N SER A 476 -29.07 0.21 29.18
CA SER A 476 -29.89 1.22 29.84
C SER A 476 -31.18 0.67 30.46
N LYS A 477 -31.67 -0.48 29.99
CA LYS A 477 -32.89 -1.16 30.48
C LYS A 477 -32.60 -2.19 31.59
N GLU A 478 -31.35 -2.67 31.72
CA GLU A 478 -30.92 -3.58 32.81
C GLU A 478 -30.62 -2.85 34.14
N ILE A 479 -31.01 -1.58 34.30
CA ILE A 479 -30.80 -0.78 35.53
C ILE A 479 -31.81 -1.14 36.65
N GLY A 480 -32.79 -2.01 36.38
CA GLY A 480 -33.82 -2.41 37.33
C GLY A 480 -33.35 -3.31 38.49
N PRO A 481 -34.11 -3.37 39.61
CA PRO A 481 -33.75 -4.10 40.84
C PRO A 481 -33.65 -5.63 40.69
N ASN A 482 -34.15 -6.19 39.58
CA ASN A 482 -34.13 -7.64 39.28
C ASN A 482 -33.00 -8.05 38.30
N SER A 483 -32.04 -7.16 38.00
CA SER A 483 -30.96 -7.46 37.05
C SER A 483 -29.91 -8.41 37.64
N ASN A 484 -29.52 -9.44 36.89
CA ASN A 484 -28.46 -10.36 37.29
C ASN A 484 -27.09 -9.65 37.20
N PRO A 485 -26.36 -9.43 38.31
CA PRO A 485 -25.11 -8.66 38.31
C PRO A 485 -24.03 -9.26 37.39
N LYS A 486 -23.97 -10.59 37.26
CA LYS A 486 -23.01 -11.27 36.37
C LYS A 486 -23.34 -11.04 34.89
N GLN A 487 -24.62 -11.03 34.55
CA GLN A 487 -25.08 -10.77 33.18
C GLN A 487 -24.80 -9.31 32.79
N ARG A 488 -25.16 -8.38 33.67
CA ARG A 488 -24.90 -6.95 33.50
C ARG A 488 -23.42 -6.65 33.32
N CYS A 489 -22.56 -7.19 34.20
CA CYS A 489 -21.10 -6.99 34.08
C CYS A 489 -20.54 -7.51 32.75
N ARG A 490 -21.05 -8.66 32.25
CA ARG A 490 -20.68 -9.19 30.92
C ARG A 490 -21.14 -8.28 29.79
N LEU A 491 -22.35 -7.72 29.88
CA LEU A 491 -22.91 -6.80 28.90
C LEU A 491 -22.16 -5.47 28.88
N GLU A 492 -21.86 -4.88 30.05
CA GLU A 492 -21.04 -3.67 30.19
C GLU A 492 -19.65 -3.87 29.57
N ALA A 493 -18.98 -4.98 29.89
CA ALA A 493 -17.67 -5.29 29.33
C ALA A 493 -17.72 -5.46 27.80
N ARG A 494 -18.82 -6.02 27.26
CA ARG A 494 -19.03 -6.14 25.82
C ARG A 494 -19.24 -4.78 25.15
N CYS A 495 -20.08 -3.93 25.72
CA CYS A 495 -20.35 -2.57 25.22
C CYS A 495 -19.07 -1.73 25.23
N LYS A 496 -18.34 -1.77 26.33
CA LYS A 496 -17.05 -1.09 26.48
C LYS A 496 -16.05 -1.52 25.39
N ARG A 497 -15.86 -2.83 25.18
CA ARG A 497 -14.98 -3.33 24.11
C ARG A 497 -15.41 -2.87 22.72
N MET A 498 -16.72 -2.85 22.45
CA MET A 498 -17.24 -2.38 21.16
C MET A 498 -16.97 -0.90 20.94
N ALA A 499 -17.20 -0.06 21.95
CA ALA A 499 -16.89 1.36 21.90
C ALA A 499 -15.39 1.61 21.74
N GLU A 500 -14.55 0.93 22.53
CA GLU A 500 -13.09 1.01 22.44
C GLU A 500 -12.58 0.66 21.04
N ASN A 501 -13.16 -0.35 20.39
CA ASN A 501 -12.79 -0.73 19.02
C ASN A 501 -13.13 0.36 18.00
N LEU A 502 -14.31 0.99 18.10
CA LEU A 502 -14.70 2.09 17.19
C LEU A 502 -13.88 3.35 17.44
N ILE A 503 -13.58 3.67 18.70
CA ILE A 503 -12.69 4.78 19.09
C ILE A 503 -11.28 4.54 18.57
N HIS A 504 -10.77 3.31 18.67
CA HIS A 504 -9.48 2.94 18.11
C HIS A 504 -9.46 3.11 16.58
N LEU A 505 -10.53 2.67 15.90
CA LEU A 505 -10.67 2.86 14.46
C LEU A 505 -10.68 4.34 14.06
N ALA A 506 -11.44 5.18 14.78
CA ALA A 506 -11.47 6.62 14.55
C ALA A 506 -10.07 7.25 14.66
N LYS A 507 -9.30 6.90 15.71
CA LYS A 507 -7.92 7.38 15.90
C LYS A 507 -6.97 6.93 14.79
N LEU A 508 -7.14 5.70 14.29
CA LEU A 508 -6.31 5.17 13.21
C LEU A 508 -6.58 5.89 11.88
N TYR A 509 -7.83 6.30 11.65
CA TYR A 509 -8.29 6.89 10.39
C TYR A 509 -8.26 8.42 10.38
N GLU A 510 -8.29 9.06 11.55
CA GLU A 510 -8.29 10.51 11.73
C GLU A 510 -7.35 11.26 10.76
N PRO A 511 -6.07 10.86 10.58
CA PRO A 511 -5.18 11.48 9.60
C PRO A 511 -5.72 11.61 8.17
N TYR A 512 -6.52 10.64 7.75
CA TYR A 512 -7.13 10.57 6.42
C TYR A 512 -8.48 11.28 6.38
N MET A 513 -9.23 11.25 7.48
CA MET A 513 -10.56 11.84 7.59
C MET A 513 -10.54 13.38 7.63
N PHE A 514 -9.37 13.98 7.93
CA PHE A 514 -9.14 15.42 7.91
C PHE A 514 -8.01 15.82 6.95
N TYR A 515 -7.70 14.98 5.97
CA TYR A 515 -6.60 15.21 5.04
C TYR A 515 -6.89 16.41 4.12
N ARG A 516 -5.99 17.40 4.10
CA ARG A 516 -6.20 18.68 3.38
C ARG A 516 -5.43 18.79 2.07
N ALA A 517 -4.83 17.71 1.61
CA ALA A 517 -4.06 17.70 0.39
C ALA A 517 -4.83 17.10 -0.78
N ARG A 518 -4.53 17.57 -1.98
CA ARG A 518 -4.98 16.99 -3.24
C ARG A 518 -3.76 16.65 -4.09
N PHE A 519 -3.81 15.55 -4.82
CA PHE A 519 -2.69 15.06 -5.60
C PHE A 519 -2.91 15.44 -7.07
N ASP A 520 -2.01 16.26 -7.60
CA ASP A 520 -2.03 16.57 -9.03
C ASP A 520 -1.47 15.38 -9.82
N SER A 521 -2.12 15.06 -10.94
CA SER A 521 -1.78 13.95 -11.84
C SER A 521 -1.33 14.44 -13.22
N TRP A 522 -0.63 15.58 -13.27
CA TRP A 522 -0.15 16.22 -14.51
C TRP A 522 0.60 15.27 -15.44
N ASN A 523 1.58 14.51 -14.94
CA ASN A 523 2.38 13.60 -15.76
C ASN A 523 1.52 12.47 -16.32
N ALA A 524 0.57 11.94 -15.55
CA ALA A 524 -0.39 10.94 -16.04
C ALA A 524 -1.28 11.52 -17.15
N ARG A 525 -1.82 12.73 -16.98
CA ARG A 525 -2.61 13.43 -18.01
C ARG A 525 -1.77 13.77 -19.25
N LYS A 526 -0.51 14.21 -19.07
CA LYS A 526 0.42 14.49 -20.17
C LYS A 526 0.75 13.22 -20.95
N LEU A 527 0.93 12.09 -20.25
CA LEU A 527 1.15 10.79 -20.87
C LEU A 527 -0.08 10.32 -21.64
N MET A 528 -1.30 10.51 -21.11
CA MET A 528 -2.54 10.17 -21.78
C MET A 528 -2.68 10.86 -23.15
N LYS A 529 -2.26 12.13 -23.26
CA LYS A 529 -2.25 12.89 -24.53
C LYS A 529 -1.24 12.37 -25.56
N GLN A 530 -0.33 11.48 -25.18
CA GLN A 530 0.66 10.89 -26.08
C GLN A 530 0.22 9.52 -26.62
N LEU A 531 -0.87 8.96 -26.08
CA LEU A 531 -1.41 7.69 -26.55
C LEU A 531 -2.13 7.89 -27.88
N SER A 532 -2.03 6.90 -28.77
CA SER A 532 -2.93 6.84 -29.93
C SER A 532 -4.37 6.60 -29.47
N THR A 533 -5.34 6.79 -30.37
CA THR A 533 -6.75 6.48 -30.07
C THR A 533 -6.93 5.00 -29.70
N GLU A 534 -6.24 4.09 -30.40
CA GLU A 534 -6.28 2.66 -30.11
C GLU A 534 -5.70 2.35 -28.72
N GLU A 535 -4.54 2.93 -28.40
CA GLU A 535 -3.92 2.76 -27.08
C GLU A 535 -4.78 3.34 -25.97
N GLY A 536 -5.36 4.52 -26.15
CA GLY A 536 -6.26 5.15 -25.18
C GLY A 536 -7.50 4.32 -24.91
N ASN A 537 -8.07 3.67 -25.94
CA ASN A 537 -9.19 2.75 -25.79
C ASN A 537 -8.78 1.44 -25.09
N LYS A 538 -7.58 0.93 -25.37
CA LYS A 538 -7.08 -0.34 -24.81
C LYS A 538 -6.52 -0.17 -23.40
N PHE A 539 -6.06 1.03 -23.02
CA PHE A 539 -5.48 1.38 -21.72
C PHE A 539 -6.08 2.69 -21.19
N PRO A 540 -7.38 2.71 -20.85
CA PRO A 540 -8.02 3.92 -20.34
C PRO A 540 -7.37 4.37 -19.02
N MET A 541 -7.11 5.67 -18.90
CA MET A 541 -6.50 6.28 -17.70
C MET A 541 -7.27 7.51 -17.20
N ASP A 542 -8.35 7.91 -17.88
CA ASP A 542 -9.06 9.14 -17.55
C ASP A 542 -10.03 8.96 -16.38
N LEU A 543 -9.62 9.43 -15.20
CA LEU A 543 -10.41 9.38 -13.98
C LEU A 543 -11.65 10.30 -14.01
N ARG A 544 -11.73 11.26 -14.93
CA ARG A 544 -12.92 12.13 -15.11
C ARG A 544 -14.12 11.38 -15.65
N SER A 545 -13.90 10.19 -16.23
CA SER A 545 -14.96 9.35 -16.78
C SER A 545 -15.74 8.56 -15.73
N ILE A 546 -15.28 8.56 -14.47
CA ILE A 546 -15.93 7.82 -13.39
C ILE A 546 -17.12 8.63 -12.86
N ASN A 547 -18.31 8.05 -12.94
CA ASN A 547 -19.42 8.43 -12.09
C ASN A 547 -19.25 7.70 -10.75
N TRP A 548 -18.97 8.44 -9.67
CA TRP A 548 -18.68 7.84 -8.37
C TRP A 548 -19.88 7.11 -7.76
N GLU A 549 -21.08 7.65 -7.90
CA GLU A 549 -22.31 7.01 -7.44
C GLU A 549 -22.51 5.65 -8.11
N ASP A 550 -22.44 5.61 -9.44
CA ASP A 550 -22.53 4.37 -10.23
C ASP A 550 -21.41 3.38 -9.87
N TYR A 551 -20.18 3.87 -9.73
CA TYR A 551 -19.06 3.02 -9.34
C TYR A 551 -19.26 2.38 -7.96
N PHE A 552 -19.74 3.14 -6.96
CA PHE A 552 -20.00 2.59 -5.63
C PHE A 552 -21.17 1.62 -5.63
N ALA A 553 -22.30 2.00 -6.26
CA ALA A 553 -23.52 1.23 -6.29
C ALA A 553 -23.40 -0.06 -7.11
N ASN A 554 -22.75 -0.02 -8.27
CA ASN A 554 -22.78 -1.10 -9.25
C ASN A 554 -21.48 -1.91 -9.36
N ALA A 555 -20.34 -1.37 -8.89
CA ALA A 555 -19.06 -2.08 -8.91
C ALA A 555 -18.51 -2.37 -7.51
N HIS A 556 -18.25 -1.31 -6.72
CA HIS A 556 -17.45 -1.44 -5.51
C HIS A 556 -18.17 -2.17 -4.38
N ILE A 557 -19.33 -1.68 -3.91
CA ILE A 557 -20.04 -2.30 -2.80
C ILE A 557 -20.53 -3.72 -3.14
N PRO A 558 -21.08 -3.98 -4.35
CA PRO A 558 -21.37 -5.35 -4.77
C PRO A 558 -20.12 -6.25 -4.79
N GLY A 559 -18.99 -5.71 -5.27
CA GLY A 559 -17.69 -6.35 -5.26
C GLY A 559 -17.22 -6.75 -3.86
N LEU A 560 -17.39 -5.86 -2.88
CA LEU A 560 -17.11 -6.13 -1.47
C LEU A 560 -17.96 -7.28 -0.93
N LYS A 561 -19.27 -7.27 -1.19
CA LYS A 561 -20.18 -8.37 -0.79
C LYS A 561 -19.73 -9.70 -1.40
N ARG A 562 -19.39 -9.71 -2.69
CA ARG A 562 -19.02 -10.93 -3.44
C ARG A 562 -17.66 -11.49 -3.04
N HIS A 563 -16.63 -10.66 -2.99
CA HIS A 563 -15.25 -11.14 -2.89
C HIS A 563 -14.68 -11.12 -1.48
N VAL A 564 -15.28 -10.34 -0.57
CA VAL A 564 -14.78 -10.19 0.80
C VAL A 564 -15.73 -10.84 1.81
N ILE A 565 -17.02 -10.49 1.80
CA ILE A 565 -17.99 -11.02 2.77
C ILE A 565 -18.28 -12.51 2.54
N LYS A 566 -18.65 -12.90 1.30
CA LYS A 566 -18.98 -14.31 1.00
C LYS A 566 -17.81 -15.24 1.22
N LYS A 567 -16.58 -14.82 0.87
CA LYS A 567 -15.38 -15.64 1.10
C LYS A 567 -15.06 -15.86 2.57
N ALA A 568 -15.29 -14.85 3.42
CA ALA A 568 -15.11 -14.97 4.88
C ALA A 568 -16.16 -15.87 5.55
N SER A 569 -17.27 -16.17 4.88
CA SER A 569 -18.33 -17.07 5.37
C SER A 569 -18.13 -18.53 4.92
N SER A 570 -17.25 -18.75 3.93
CA SER A 570 -16.93 -20.06 3.35
C SER A 570 -15.56 -20.62 3.78
N SER A 571 -14.89 -19.92 4.70
CA SER A 571 -13.60 -20.28 5.31
C SER A 571 -13.77 -20.39 6.82
#